data_AF-A0A918Z575-F1
#
_entry.id   AF-A0A918Z575-F1
#
_cell.length_a   1.000
_cell.length_b   1.000
_cell.length_c   1.000
_cell.angle_alpha   90.00
_cell.angle_beta   90.00
_cell.angle_gamma   90.00
#
_symmetry.space_group_name_H-M   'P 1'
#
loop_
_entity.id
_entity.type
_entity.pdbx_description
1 polymer ?
#
loop_
_entity_poly.entity_id
_entity_poly.type
_entity_poly.pdbx_seq_one_letter_code
_entity_poly.pdbx_strand_id
1 'polypeptide(L)'
;MSPAHAETFDRLVEAADEVVVLGHERADGQAYEDVNRVLLERADRLIAVWDGESSTARGGTATAVAEAHRAGLPVDVVWPEGAGRSGEHT
;
A
#
# COMPACT_ATOMS: atom_id res chain seq x y z
N MET A 1 -7.20 9.23 13.36
CA MET A 1 -8.07 8.48 12.43
C MET A 1 -9.51 8.78 12.81
N SER A 2 -10.35 9.22 11.85
CA SER A 2 -11.78 9.49 12.12
C SER A 2 -12.49 8.18 12.52
N PRO A 3 -13.52 8.21 13.38
CA PRO A 3 -14.29 7.02 13.75
C PRO A 3 -14.82 6.22 12.55
N ALA A 4 -15.20 6.90 11.47
CA ALA A 4 -15.68 6.26 10.24
C ALA A 4 -14.59 5.43 9.52
N HIS A 5 -13.32 5.83 9.61
CA HIS A 5 -12.21 5.06 9.06
C HIS A 5 -11.95 3.79 9.87
N ALA A 6 -12.14 3.84 11.19
CA ALA A 6 -11.98 2.68 12.06
C ALA A 6 -13.07 1.62 11.80
N GLU A 7 -14.34 2.03 11.71
CA GLU A 7 -15.44 1.10 11.42
C GLU A 7 -15.28 0.42 10.04
N THR A 8 -14.89 1.20 9.02
CA THR A 8 -14.64 0.65 7.68
C THR A 8 -13.47 -0.35 7.70
N PHE A 9 -12.40 -0.02 8.43
CA PHE A 9 -11.25 -0.90 8.59
C PHE A 9 -11.63 -2.22 9.26
N ASP A 10 -12.31 -2.17 10.41
CA ASP A 10 -12.71 -3.36 11.16
C ASP A 10 -13.61 -4.28 10.32
N ARG A 11 -14.56 -3.70 9.58
CA ARG A 11 -15.43 -4.44 8.66
C ARG A 11 -14.65 -5.16 7.56
N LEU A 12 -13.63 -4.50 7.00
CA LEU A 12 -12.79 -5.11 5.96
C LEU A 12 -11.91 -6.23 6.51
N VAL A 13 -11.39 -6.06 7.72
CA VAL A 13 -10.61 -7.08 8.43
C VAL A 13 -11.47 -8.30 8.74
N GLU A 14 -12.70 -8.13 9.22
CA GLU A 14 -13.63 -9.23 9.51
C GLU A 14 -14.04 -10.00 8.24
N ALA A 15 -14.14 -9.31 7.11
CA ALA A 15 -14.54 -9.92 5.84
C ALA A 15 -13.39 -10.58 5.06
N ALA A 16 -12.13 -10.46 5.50
CA ALA A 16 -10.99 -10.97 4.77
C ALA A 16 -10.82 -12.49 4.95
N ASP A 17 -10.50 -13.20 3.85
CA ASP A 17 -10.19 -14.64 3.90
C ASP A 17 -8.90 -14.93 4.68
N GLU A 18 -7.91 -14.03 4.63
CA GLU A 18 -6.66 -14.11 5.38
C GLU A 18 -6.23 -12.70 5.84
N VAL A 19 -5.76 -12.62 7.09
CA VAL A 19 -5.13 -11.42 7.66
C VAL A 19 -3.71 -11.77 8.07
N VAL A 20 -2.72 -11.11 7.47
CA VAL A 20 -1.30 -11.30 7.78
C VAL A 20 -0.80 -10.11 8.60
N VAL A 21 -0.36 -10.38 9.82
CA VAL A 21 0.20 -9.35 10.71
C VAL A 21 1.70 -9.60 10.88
N LEU A 22 2.51 -8.60 10.55
CA LEU A 22 3.96 -8.63 10.77
C LEU A 22 4.29 -8.13 12.17
N GLY A 23 5.26 -8.77 12.82
CA GLY A 23 5.66 -8.50 14.21
C GLY A 23 6.47 -7.22 14.40
N HIS A 24 5.97 -6.07 13.96
CA HIS A 24 6.60 -4.77 14.18
C HIS A 24 6.00 -4.06 15.40
N GLU A 25 6.87 -3.56 16.28
CA GLU A 25 6.44 -2.78 17.46
C GLU A 25 5.88 -1.40 17.08
N ARG A 26 6.26 -0.88 15.91
CA ARG A 26 5.83 0.43 15.39
C ARG A 26 5.65 0.39 13.88
N ALA A 27 4.69 1.17 13.38
CA ALA A 27 4.49 1.40 11.96
C ALA A 27 5.45 2.49 11.43
N ASP A 28 6.75 2.19 11.38
CA ASP A 28 7.75 3.06 10.77
C ASP A 28 8.11 2.60 9.34
N GLY A 29 9.02 3.34 8.67
CA GLY A 29 9.35 3.07 7.27
C GLY A 29 9.88 1.64 7.02
N GLN A 30 10.58 1.04 7.99
CA GLN A 30 11.06 -0.34 7.87
C GLN A 30 9.89 -1.31 7.91
N ALA A 31 8.93 -1.09 8.83
CA ALA A 31 7.72 -1.91 8.89
C ALA A 31 6.94 -1.88 7.56
N TYR A 32 6.83 -0.71 6.92
CA TYR A 32 6.16 -0.61 5.61
C TYR A 32 6.94 -1.29 4.47
N GLU A 33 8.28 -1.23 4.47
CA GLU A 33 9.10 -1.98 3.51
C GLU A 33 8.92 -3.50 3.67
N ASP A 34 8.91 -3.98 4.92
CA ASP A 34 8.72 -5.40 5.21
C ASP A 34 7.31 -5.87 4.84
N VAL A 35 6.29 -5.03 5.06
CA VAL A 35 4.93 -5.27 4.55
C VAL A 35 4.90 -5.31 3.03
N ASN A 36 5.51 -4.35 2.34
CA ASN A 36 5.56 -4.33 0.88
C ASN A 36 6.25 -5.57 0.32
N ARG A 37 7.36 -6.01 0.94
CA ARG A 37 8.04 -7.24 0.54
C ARG A 37 7.12 -8.46 0.65
N VAL A 38 6.47 -8.66 1.79
CA VAL A 38 5.55 -9.80 1.99
C VAL A 38 4.36 -9.73 1.04
N LEU A 39 3.84 -8.53 0.78
CA LEU A 39 2.76 -8.30 -0.19
C LEU A 39 3.19 -8.72 -1.60
N LEU A 40 4.38 -8.31 -2.04
CA LEU A 40 4.87 -8.60 -3.38
C LEU A 40 5.28 -10.07 -3.57
N GLU A 41 5.83 -10.71 -2.53
CA GLU A 41 6.16 -12.16 -2.56
C GLU A 41 4.93 -13.06 -2.71
N ARG A 42 3.77 -12.59 -2.25
CA ARG A 42 2.51 -13.34 -2.26
C ARG A 42 1.59 -12.97 -3.44
N ALA A 43 1.88 -11.90 -4.16
CA ALA A 43 1.04 -11.41 -5.25
C ALA A 43 1.48 -11.97 -6.61
N ASP A 44 0.51 -12.25 -7.48
CA ASP A 44 0.76 -12.55 -8.90
C ASP A 44 0.76 -11.28 -9.78
N ARG A 45 0.21 -10.16 -9.25
CA ARG A 45 0.11 -8.85 -9.91
C ARG A 45 -0.09 -7.75 -8.89
N LEU A 46 0.48 -6.58 -9.14
CA LEU A 46 0.23 -5.36 -8.37
C LEU A 46 -0.68 -4.40 -9.14
N ILE A 47 -1.78 -3.97 -8.51
CA ILE A 47 -2.59 -2.85 -8.99
C ILE A 47 -2.32 -1.65 -8.07
N ALA A 48 -1.71 -0.60 -8.61
CA ALA A 48 -1.31 0.58 -7.86
C ALA A 48 -2.21 1.78 -8.21
N VAL A 49 -2.98 2.27 -7.24
CA VAL A 49 -3.66 3.57 -7.36
C VAL A 49 -2.66 4.65 -6.99
N TRP A 50 -2.03 5.22 -8.02
CA TRP A 50 -0.84 6.06 -7.85
C TRP A 50 -0.71 7.05 -9.00
N ASP A 51 -0.38 8.30 -8.68
CA ASP A 51 -0.20 9.42 -9.61
C ASP A 51 1.05 9.35 -10.48
N GLY A 52 1.90 8.32 -10.30
CA GLY A 52 3.13 8.16 -11.05
C GLY A 52 4.30 9.00 -10.53
N GLU A 53 4.08 9.83 -9.50
CA GLU A 53 5.14 10.68 -8.95
C GLU A 53 6.12 9.87 -8.10
N SER A 54 7.42 10.05 -8.39
CA SER A 54 8.49 9.47 -7.57
C SER A 54 8.44 10.03 -6.15
N SER A 55 8.66 9.17 -5.17
CA SER A 55 8.78 9.56 -3.77
C SER A 55 10.04 8.98 -3.16
N THR A 56 10.69 9.74 -2.28
CA THR A 56 11.80 9.26 -1.43
C THR A 56 11.30 8.64 -0.12
N ALA A 57 9.98 8.67 0.13
CA ALA A 57 9.39 8.10 1.33
C ALA A 57 9.47 6.57 1.29
N ARG A 58 10.20 6.00 2.24
CA ARG A 58 10.29 4.55 2.45
C ARG A 58 8.92 3.94 2.72
N GLY A 59 8.67 2.80 2.10
CA GLY A 59 7.41 2.08 2.26
C GLY A 59 6.20 2.70 1.55
N GLY A 60 6.38 3.82 0.85
CA GLY A 60 5.31 4.44 0.07
C GLY A 60 5.03 3.70 -1.25
N THR A 61 3.91 4.05 -1.90
CA THR A 61 3.46 3.40 -3.14
C THR A 61 4.50 3.42 -4.25
N ALA A 62 5.25 4.52 -4.42
CA ALA A 62 6.31 4.62 -5.42
C ALA A 62 7.43 3.57 -5.20
N THR A 63 7.77 3.29 -3.92
CA THR A 63 8.78 2.27 -3.58
C THR A 63 8.27 0.86 -3.84
N ALA A 64 7.00 0.57 -3.50
CA ALA A 64 6.37 -0.71 -3.78
C ALA A 64 6.28 -1.00 -5.29
N VAL A 65 5.89 0.00 -6.09
CA VAL A 65 5.85 -0.12 -7.56
C VAL A 65 7.24 -0.40 -8.14
N ALA A 66 8.27 0.32 -7.67
CA ALA A 66 9.64 0.08 -8.10
C ALA A 66 10.14 -1.32 -7.72
N GLU A 67 9.78 -1.83 -6.54
CA GLU A 67 10.09 -3.19 -6.09
C GLU A 67 9.38 -4.25 -6.93
N ALA A 68 8.10 -4.08 -7.20
CA ALA A 68 7.33 -4.99 -8.05
C ALA A 68 7.94 -5.13 -9.44
N HIS A 69 8.31 -4.00 -10.07
CA HIS A 69 8.99 -4.01 -11.36
C HIS A 69 10.35 -4.74 -11.30
N ARG A 70 11.15 -4.51 -10.24
CA ARG A 70 12.43 -5.22 -10.07
C ARG A 70 12.24 -6.73 -9.88
N ALA A 71 11.15 -7.15 -9.25
CA ALA A 71 10.79 -8.55 -9.07
C ALA A 71 10.19 -9.20 -10.34
N GLY A 72 9.96 -8.42 -11.41
CA GLY A 72 9.33 -8.91 -12.64
C GLY A 72 7.81 -9.14 -12.50
N LEU A 73 7.19 -8.59 -11.46
CA LEU A 73 5.75 -8.68 -11.23
C LEU A 73 5.01 -7.77 -12.23
N PRO A 74 3.92 -8.23 -12.88
CA PRO A 74 3.05 -7.36 -13.65
C PRO A 74 2.49 -6.24 -12.75
N VAL A 75 2.60 -4.99 -13.19
CA VAL A 75 2.07 -3.81 -12.49
C VAL A 75 1.10 -3.07 -13.39
N ASP A 76 -0.11 -2.81 -12.91
CA ASP A 76 -1.02 -1.84 -13.51
C ASP A 76 -1.14 -0.61 -12.62
N VAL A 77 -0.86 0.57 -13.19
CA VAL A 77 -1.03 1.85 -12.50
C VAL A 77 -2.38 2.44 -12.90
N VAL A 78 -3.20 2.78 -11.91
CA VAL A 78 -4.54 3.35 -12.11
C VAL A 78 -4.56 4.77 -11.53
N TRP A 79 -4.59 5.76 -12.40
CA TRP A 79 -4.80 7.17 -12.03
C TRP A 79 -5.74 7.84 -13.04
N PRO A 80 -7.01 8.06 -12.67
CA PRO A 80 -7.98 8.68 -13.57
C PRO A 80 -7.60 10.11 -13.95
N GLU A 81 -8.01 10.52 -15.15
CA GLU A 81 -7.92 11.92 -15.57
C GLU A 81 -8.68 12.82 -14.57
N GLY A 82 -8.06 13.93 -14.18
CA GLY A 82 -8.62 14.87 -13.21
C GLY A 82 -8.50 14.43 -11.74
N ALA A 83 -7.92 13.27 -11.45
CA ALA A 83 -7.61 12.88 -10.07
C ALA A 83 -6.50 13.76 -9.48
N GLY A 84 -6.71 14.21 -8.24
CA GLY A 84 -5.74 14.97 -7.46
C GLY A 84 -5.56 14.33 -6.09
N ARG A 85 -4.39 14.54 -5.48
CA ARG A 85 -4.15 14.08 -4.11
C ARG A 85 -4.96 14.95 -3.15
N SER A 86 -5.99 14.38 -2.52
CA SER A 86 -6.63 14.99 -1.35
C SER A 86 -5.67 14.82 -0.17
N GLY A 87 -4.83 15.81 0.06
CA GLY A 87 -4.00 15.85 1.27
C GLY A 87 -4.85 16.19 2.48
N GLU A 88 -5.37 15.20 3.19
CA GLU A 88 -5.86 15.40 4.55
C GLU A 88 -4.85 14.79 5.54
N HIS A 89 -3.83 15.59 5.86
CA HIS A 89 -3.12 15.48 7.13
C HIS A 89 -3.35 16.78 7.89
N THR A 90 -4.48 16.87 8.60
CA THR A 90 -4.62 17.75 9.76
C THR A 90 -5.09 16.88 10.93
#